data_AF-A0A958WQJ1-F1
#
_entry.id   AF-A0A958WQJ1-F1
#
_cell.length_a   1.000
_cell.length_b   1.000
_cell.length_c   1.000
_cell.angle_alpha   90.00
_cell.angle_beta   90.00
_cell.angle_gamma   90.00
#
_symmetry.space_group_name_H-M   'P 1'
#
loop_
_entity.id
_entity.type
_entity.pdbx_description
1 polymer ?
#
loop_
_entity_poly.entity_id
_entity_poly.type
_entity_poly.pdbx_seq_one_letter_code
_entity_poly.pdbx_strand_id
1 'polypeptide(L)'
;MKRSLVHPEAKNDWASIRQPEHITAVLDVILIKLDDYFARFCAAPPSTEADLVAVLGNLGEVQTSSKNKQSDTRSWLLERWATGLKKHYDKEERKYKAMFSEQRMEKFRDGNPKNFKDRLKTDCPVIHRSLRSKAEEMQEWKGSFARAKPQEMFDTFEEVLDFARPHVEAFENDLPETSLLPDTFAELAAFSDEPNLSLPGVIGAGIKSTVVYYLFPSHFHRAVRHSLFGFYFLSDMQAFGLPSGTNEFIMINDTDKRREQRGSEYNYKIDQNYWYPYDLFMFYSYWLFHKLECRSENYGVPLDPDFRFAYVFTFLHFVCECNDGSMQVMAGGYGHE
;
A
#
# COMPACT_ATOMS: atom_id res chain seq x y z
N MET A 1 5.58 30.43 -7.76
CA MET A 1 6.07 29.35 -8.65
C MET A 1 7.59 29.36 -8.66
N LYS A 2 8.23 28.53 -7.82
CA LYS A 2 9.64 28.17 -8.01
C LYS A 2 9.61 26.83 -8.74
N ARG A 3 10.13 26.81 -9.97
CA ARG A 3 10.32 25.59 -10.75
C ARG A 3 11.26 24.68 -9.95
N SER A 4 10.81 23.45 -9.70
CA SER A 4 11.71 22.36 -9.30
C SER A 4 12.83 22.27 -10.35
N LEU A 5 14.08 22.29 -9.89
CA LEU A 5 15.25 22.10 -10.74
C LEU A 5 15.33 20.61 -11.10
N VAL A 6 14.46 20.15 -12.00
CA VAL A 6 14.66 18.90 -12.71
C VAL A 6 15.48 19.24 -13.95
N HIS A 7 16.76 18.85 -13.94
CA HIS A 7 17.61 18.94 -15.11
C HIS A 7 17.02 18.06 -16.24
N PRO A 8 16.82 18.57 -17.47
CA PRO A 8 16.06 17.85 -18.51
C PRO A 8 16.77 16.64 -19.13
N GLU A 9 18.01 16.34 -18.74
CA GLU A 9 18.84 15.27 -19.32
C GLU A 9 19.34 14.24 -18.29
N ALA A 10 18.87 14.29 -17.05
CA ALA A 10 19.20 13.27 -16.06
C ALA A 10 18.43 11.98 -16.37
N LYS A 11 19.10 10.82 -16.33
CA LYS A 11 18.42 9.51 -16.26
C LYS A 11 17.33 9.64 -15.20
N ASN A 12 16.08 9.51 -15.60
CA ASN A 12 14.94 9.69 -14.73
C ASN A 12 14.58 8.34 -14.12
N ASP A 13 14.45 8.27 -12.80
CA ASP A 13 14.07 7.05 -12.07
C ASP A 13 12.84 6.39 -12.71
N TRP A 14 11.85 7.16 -13.17
CA TRP A 14 10.62 6.67 -13.77
C TRP A 14 10.81 5.79 -15.01
N ALA A 15 11.79 6.08 -15.86
CA ALA A 15 12.11 5.25 -17.01
C ALA A 15 12.90 4.00 -16.61
N SER A 16 13.65 4.09 -15.53
CA SER A 16 14.53 3.02 -15.04
C SER A 16 13.74 1.92 -14.34
N ILE A 17 12.75 2.29 -13.50
CA ILE A 17 11.94 1.32 -12.75
C ILE A 17 11.04 0.44 -13.63
N ARG A 18 10.80 0.85 -14.88
CA ARG A 18 10.00 0.09 -15.85
C ARG A 18 10.81 -0.87 -16.71
N GLN A 19 12.14 -0.86 -16.61
CA GLN A 19 12.97 -1.79 -17.39
C GLN A 19 12.78 -3.23 -16.86
N PRO A 20 12.61 -4.24 -17.74
CA PRO A 20 12.42 -5.63 -17.32
C PRO A 20 13.50 -6.15 -16.37
N GLU A 21 14.76 -5.75 -16.58
CA GLU A 21 15.90 -6.12 -15.73
C GLU A 21 15.77 -5.52 -14.34
N HIS A 22 15.30 -4.28 -14.24
CA HIS A 22 15.05 -3.63 -12.95
C HIS A 22 13.91 -4.33 -12.20
N ILE A 23 12.78 -4.55 -12.87
CA ILE A 23 11.61 -5.22 -12.28
C ILE A 23 11.98 -6.61 -11.77
N THR A 24 12.76 -7.36 -12.55
CA THR A 24 13.26 -8.69 -12.16
C THR A 24 14.16 -8.59 -10.92
N ALA A 25 15.11 -7.67 -10.89
CA ALA A 25 16.01 -7.49 -9.75
C ALA A 25 15.26 -7.14 -8.45
N VAL A 26 14.22 -6.30 -8.55
CA VAL A 26 13.37 -5.94 -7.40
C VAL A 26 12.55 -7.15 -6.93
N LEU A 27 11.93 -7.88 -7.86
CA LEU A 27 11.17 -9.10 -7.56
C LEU A 27 12.05 -10.13 -6.87
N ASP A 28 13.25 -10.40 -7.38
CA ASP A 28 14.16 -11.41 -6.81
C ASP A 28 14.45 -11.11 -5.34
N VAL A 29 14.75 -9.85 -4.99
CA VAL A 29 15.00 -9.46 -3.59
C VAL A 29 13.73 -9.57 -2.74
N ILE A 30 12.59 -9.12 -3.26
CA ILE A 30 11.29 -9.26 -2.56
C ILE A 30 11.00 -10.73 -2.26
N LEU A 31 11.21 -11.62 -3.22
CA LEU A 31 10.94 -13.05 -3.07
C LEU A 31 11.89 -13.73 -2.08
N ILE A 32 13.16 -13.33 -2.06
CA ILE A 32 14.12 -13.81 -1.05
C ILE A 32 13.68 -13.39 0.35
N LYS A 33 13.35 -12.10 0.55
CA LYS A 33 12.94 -11.60 1.87
C LYS A 33 11.55 -12.05 2.29
N LEU A 34 10.68 -12.39 1.33
CA LEU A 34 9.36 -12.92 1.60
C LEU A 34 9.44 -14.16 2.49
N ASP A 35 10.41 -15.05 2.26
CA ASP A 35 10.55 -16.27 3.08
C ASP A 35 10.85 -15.93 4.55
N ASP A 36 11.76 -14.98 4.79
CA ASP A 36 12.10 -14.53 6.14
C ASP A 36 10.89 -13.94 6.88
N TYR A 37 10.17 -13.02 6.24
CA TYR A 37 8.98 -12.41 6.84
C TYR A 37 7.83 -13.40 6.97
N PHE A 38 7.63 -14.29 6.01
CA PHE A 38 6.57 -15.29 6.07
C PHE A 38 6.82 -16.30 7.20
N ALA A 39 8.06 -16.72 7.41
CA ALA A 39 8.43 -17.55 8.56
C ALA A 39 8.09 -16.86 9.89
N ARG A 40 8.39 -15.56 10.02
CA ARG A 40 8.02 -14.75 11.20
C ARG A 40 6.51 -14.56 11.32
N PHE A 41 5.80 -14.45 10.19
CA PHE A 41 4.33 -14.35 10.17
C PHE A 41 3.68 -15.63 10.70
N CYS A 42 4.25 -16.79 10.37
CA CYS A 42 3.84 -18.11 10.85
C CYS A 42 4.27 -18.42 12.29
N ALA A 43 5.23 -17.67 12.84
CA ALA A 43 5.66 -17.85 14.22
C ALA A 43 4.62 -17.26 15.20
N ALA A 44 4.27 -18.04 16.23
CA ALA A 44 3.57 -17.52 17.39
C ALA A 44 4.43 -16.40 18.04
N PRO A 45 3.83 -15.38 18.67
CA PRO A 45 4.58 -14.37 19.38
C PRO A 45 5.48 -15.06 20.39
N PRO A 46 6.77 -14.69 20.43
CA PRO A 46 7.72 -15.25 21.38
C PRO A 46 7.19 -15.01 22.79
N SER A 47 7.05 -16.07 23.56
CA SER A 47 6.77 -15.98 24.99
C SER A 47 7.93 -15.34 25.76
N THR A 48 9.14 -15.40 25.20
CA THR A 48 10.37 -14.83 25.77
C THR A 48 11.37 -14.35 24.71
N GLU A 49 12.31 -13.48 25.10
CA GLU A 49 13.36 -12.95 24.22
C GLU A 49 14.32 -14.04 23.68
N ALA A 50 14.45 -15.16 24.38
CA ALA A 50 15.20 -16.33 23.93
C ALA A 50 14.51 -17.07 22.77
N ASP A 51 13.17 -17.04 22.71
CA ASP A 51 12.39 -17.67 21.64
C ASP A 51 12.61 -16.92 20.30
N LEU A 52 12.82 -15.60 20.33
CA LEU A 52 13.16 -14.79 19.15
C LEU A 52 14.49 -15.22 18.53
N VAL A 53 15.52 -15.39 19.35
CA VAL A 53 16.86 -15.80 18.90
C VAL A 53 16.83 -17.22 18.33
N ALA A 54 16.04 -18.12 18.93
CA ALA A 54 15.87 -19.49 18.44
C ALA A 54 15.12 -19.56 17.09
N VAL A 55 14.11 -18.71 16.88
CA VAL A 55 13.41 -18.62 15.58
C VAL A 55 14.34 -18.07 14.49
N LEU A 56 15.15 -17.06 14.82
CA LEU A 56 16.12 -16.47 13.88
C LEU A 56 17.32 -17.40 13.58
N GLY A 57 17.75 -18.20 14.55
CA GLY A 57 18.87 -19.13 14.40
C GLY A 57 18.54 -20.40 13.59
N ASN A 58 17.27 -20.79 13.50
CA ASN A 58 16.83 -22.03 12.86
C ASN A 58 16.29 -21.85 11.43
N LEU A 59 16.46 -20.67 10.81
CA LEU A 59 16.00 -20.38 9.44
C LEU A 59 16.66 -21.24 8.34
N GLY A 60 17.69 -22.03 8.68
CA GLY A 60 18.42 -22.89 7.73
C GLY A 60 18.02 -24.36 7.68
N GLU A 61 17.19 -24.86 8.61
CA GLU A 61 16.83 -26.29 8.65
C GLU A 61 15.32 -26.49 8.53
N VAL A 62 14.87 -26.83 7.32
CA VAL A 62 13.57 -27.47 7.11
C VAL A 62 13.65 -28.87 7.69
N GLN A 63 13.52 -29.00 9.01
CA GLN A 63 13.29 -30.29 9.64
C GLN A 63 11.83 -30.68 9.42
N THR A 64 11.65 -31.83 8.77
CA THR A 64 10.37 -32.53 8.58
C THR A 64 9.55 -32.53 9.87
N SER A 65 8.50 -31.72 9.92
CA SER A 65 7.74 -31.49 11.15
C SER A 65 6.76 -32.63 11.44
N SER A 66 6.70 -33.04 12.70
CA SER A 66 5.69 -33.97 13.21
C SER A 66 4.27 -33.42 13.03
N LYS A 67 3.27 -34.30 12.85
CA LYS A 67 1.86 -33.93 12.62
C LYS A 67 1.28 -32.92 13.64
N ASN A 68 1.79 -32.89 14.87
CA ASN A 68 1.33 -31.94 15.90
C ASN A 68 1.81 -30.50 15.62
N LYS A 69 3.08 -30.30 15.22
CA LYS A 69 3.64 -28.95 14.99
C LYS A 69 2.97 -28.25 13.78
N GLN A 70 2.62 -29.01 12.74
CA GLN A 70 1.91 -28.48 11.57
C GLN A 70 0.46 -28.07 11.91
N SER A 71 -0.22 -28.81 12.80
CA SER A 71 -1.57 -28.47 13.28
C SER A 71 -1.60 -27.13 14.05
N ASP A 72 -0.55 -26.86 14.82
CA ASP A 72 -0.43 -25.60 15.58
C ASP A 72 -0.14 -24.41 14.65
N THR A 73 0.79 -24.55 13.70
CA THR A 73 1.08 -23.49 12.72
C THR A 73 -0.13 -23.17 11.84
N ARG A 74 -0.88 -24.19 11.40
CA ARG A 74 -2.11 -23.99 10.61
C ARG A 74 -3.14 -23.15 11.37
N SER A 75 -3.40 -23.50 12.63
CA SER A 75 -4.37 -22.80 13.48
C SER A 75 -3.95 -21.35 13.70
N TRP A 76 -2.66 -21.13 13.98
CA TRP A 76 -2.09 -19.80 14.14
C TRP A 76 -2.23 -18.95 12.87
N LEU A 77 -1.89 -19.52 11.71
CA LEU A 77 -1.95 -18.82 10.43
C LEU A 77 -3.39 -18.42 10.09
N LEU A 78 -4.37 -19.30 10.31
CA LEU A 78 -5.80 -19.00 10.18
C LEU A 78 -6.22 -17.82 11.06
N GLU A 79 -5.86 -17.84 12.34
CA GLU A 79 -6.18 -16.76 13.28
C GLU A 79 -5.53 -15.44 12.85
N ARG A 80 -4.28 -15.48 12.40
CA ARG A 80 -3.54 -14.29 12.00
C ARG A 80 -4.13 -13.64 10.75
N TRP A 81 -4.49 -14.44 9.74
CA TRP A 81 -5.19 -13.95 8.57
C TRP A 81 -6.56 -13.37 8.92
N ALA A 82 -7.38 -14.08 9.70
CA ALA A 82 -8.69 -13.61 10.12
C ALA A 82 -8.61 -12.30 10.93
N THR A 83 -7.64 -12.21 11.83
CA THR A 83 -7.40 -10.99 12.64
C THR A 83 -6.93 -9.83 11.76
N GLY A 84 -6.06 -10.10 10.79
CA GLY A 84 -5.58 -9.13 9.82
C GLY A 84 -6.69 -8.56 8.95
N LEU A 85 -7.50 -9.42 8.33
CA LEU A 85 -8.67 -9.03 7.54
C LEU A 85 -9.65 -8.19 8.38
N LYS A 86 -9.96 -8.63 9.59
CA LYS A 86 -10.83 -7.88 10.50
C LYS A 86 -10.28 -6.48 10.83
N LYS A 87 -8.97 -6.37 11.07
CA LYS A 87 -8.29 -5.11 11.43
C LYS A 87 -8.18 -4.17 10.25
N HIS A 88 -7.90 -4.69 9.06
CA HIS A 88 -7.45 -3.92 7.90
C HIS A 88 -8.46 -3.84 6.74
N TYR A 89 -9.54 -4.63 6.78
CA TYR A 89 -10.61 -4.67 5.77
C TYR A 89 -12.01 -4.51 6.40
N ASP A 90 -12.52 -5.52 7.13
CA ASP A 90 -13.94 -5.65 7.53
C ASP A 90 -14.49 -4.42 8.25
N LYS A 91 -13.67 -3.81 9.11
CA LYS A 91 -14.06 -2.69 9.97
C LYS A 91 -14.56 -1.47 9.18
N GLU A 92 -14.05 -1.28 7.97
CA GLU A 92 -14.30 -0.06 7.19
C GLU A 92 -15.06 -0.32 5.89
N GLU A 93 -14.95 -1.52 5.33
CA GLU A 93 -15.60 -1.92 4.08
C GLU A 93 -17.06 -1.45 3.99
N ARG A 94 -17.87 -1.76 5.01
CA ARG A 94 -19.31 -1.40 5.03
C ARG A 94 -19.54 0.10 4.84
N LYS A 95 -18.66 0.96 5.36
CA LYS A 95 -18.78 2.41 5.20
C LYS A 95 -18.49 2.84 3.76
N TYR A 96 -17.46 2.27 3.14
CA TYR A 96 -17.13 2.54 1.74
C TYR A 96 -18.23 2.04 0.80
N LYS A 97 -18.66 0.77 0.94
CA LYS A 97 -19.78 0.21 0.17
C LYS A 97 -21.07 1.01 0.33
N ALA A 98 -21.36 1.50 1.53
CA ALA A 98 -22.54 2.34 1.77
C ALA A 98 -22.39 3.79 1.27
N MET A 99 -21.19 4.35 1.17
CA MET A 99 -20.95 5.71 0.68
C MET A 99 -20.94 5.78 -0.85
N PHE A 100 -20.37 4.78 -1.50
CA PHE A 100 -20.12 4.73 -2.94
C PHE A 100 -20.98 3.69 -3.68
N SER A 101 -22.09 3.24 -3.08
CA SER A 101 -23.07 2.40 -3.79
C SER A 101 -23.69 3.16 -4.95
N GLU A 102 -24.03 2.46 -6.04
CA GLU A 102 -24.65 3.06 -7.24
C GLU A 102 -25.85 3.93 -6.90
N GLN A 103 -26.80 3.37 -6.12
CA GLN A 103 -28.00 4.09 -5.71
C GLN A 103 -27.67 5.39 -4.96
N ARG A 104 -26.59 5.41 -4.18
CA ARG A 104 -26.22 6.59 -3.40
C ARG A 104 -25.47 7.61 -4.26
N MET A 105 -24.59 7.16 -5.14
CA MET A 105 -23.92 8.03 -6.11
C MET A 105 -24.94 8.71 -7.03
N GLU A 106 -25.96 7.99 -7.49
CA GLU A 106 -27.03 8.55 -8.31
C GLU A 106 -27.84 9.62 -7.57
N LYS A 107 -28.17 9.38 -6.28
CA LYS A 107 -28.82 10.42 -5.44
C LYS A 107 -27.96 11.67 -5.26
N PHE A 108 -26.64 11.53 -5.27
CA PHE A 108 -25.74 12.68 -5.19
C PHE A 108 -25.64 13.42 -6.53
N ARG A 109 -25.67 12.70 -7.66
CA ARG A 109 -25.73 13.23 -9.02
C ARG A 109 -26.95 14.11 -9.24
N ASP A 110 -28.13 13.61 -8.88
CA ASP A 110 -29.41 14.34 -9.00
C ASP A 110 -29.57 15.46 -7.96
N GLY A 111 -28.70 15.47 -6.94
CA GLY A 111 -28.80 16.32 -5.77
C GLY A 111 -27.88 17.55 -5.80
N ASN A 112 -27.69 18.14 -4.61
CA ASN A 112 -26.72 19.21 -4.42
C ASN A 112 -25.33 18.60 -4.13
N PRO A 113 -24.29 18.88 -4.95
CA PRO A 113 -22.93 18.35 -4.76
C PRO A 113 -22.31 18.71 -3.40
N LYS A 114 -22.77 19.79 -2.77
CA LYS A 114 -22.37 20.16 -1.40
C LYS A 114 -22.68 19.04 -0.41
N ASN A 115 -23.81 18.35 -0.58
CA ASN A 115 -24.19 17.22 0.27
C ASN A 115 -23.18 16.09 0.16
N PHE A 116 -22.69 15.78 -1.04
CA PHE A 116 -21.65 14.76 -1.24
C PHE A 116 -20.38 15.11 -0.44
N LYS A 117 -19.85 16.33 -0.62
CA LYS A 117 -18.68 16.81 0.13
C LYS A 117 -18.89 16.77 1.64
N ASP A 118 -20.08 17.13 2.12
CA ASP A 118 -20.40 17.08 3.55
C ASP A 118 -20.44 15.64 4.08
N ARG A 119 -20.97 14.68 3.31
CA ARG A 119 -20.95 13.26 3.68
C ARG A 119 -19.56 12.65 3.61
N LEU A 120 -18.68 13.07 2.70
CA LEU A 120 -17.28 12.60 2.68
C LEU A 120 -16.57 12.84 4.02
N LYS A 121 -16.90 13.93 4.73
CA LYS A 121 -16.29 14.27 6.02
C LYS A 121 -16.61 13.26 7.13
N THR A 122 -17.72 12.52 7.03
CA THR A 122 -18.19 11.60 8.08
C THR A 122 -18.20 10.14 7.64
N ASP A 123 -18.54 9.90 6.37
CA ASP A 123 -18.89 8.59 5.86
C ASP A 123 -17.77 7.96 5.02
N CYS A 124 -16.75 8.74 4.62
CA CYS A 124 -15.54 8.24 3.98
C CYS A 124 -14.40 8.18 5.01
N PRO A 125 -14.05 6.98 5.53
CA PRO A 125 -13.11 6.83 6.65
C PRO A 125 -11.74 7.49 6.43
N VAL A 126 -11.15 7.38 5.24
CA VAL A 126 -9.85 8.00 4.93
C VAL A 126 -9.91 9.53 5.00
N ILE A 127 -10.95 10.16 4.42
CA ILE A 127 -11.14 11.62 4.49
C ILE A 127 -11.44 12.05 5.92
N HIS A 128 -12.29 11.30 6.63
CA HIS A 128 -12.63 11.56 8.02
C HIS A 128 -11.39 11.59 8.92
N ARG A 129 -10.51 10.58 8.79
CA ARG A 129 -9.24 10.52 9.53
C ARG A 129 -8.31 11.65 9.15
N SER A 130 -8.16 11.93 7.85
CA SER A 130 -7.30 13.02 7.35
C SER A 130 -7.71 14.38 7.93
N LEU A 131 -9.01 14.68 8.01
CA LEU A 131 -9.52 15.91 8.63
C LEU A 131 -9.23 15.99 10.14
N ARG A 132 -9.21 14.83 10.83
CA ARG A 132 -8.97 14.73 12.28
C ARG A 132 -7.51 14.54 12.66
N SER A 133 -6.62 14.30 11.70
CA SER A 133 -5.19 14.11 11.96
C SER A 133 -4.59 15.34 12.62
N LYS A 134 -3.72 15.13 13.61
CA LYS A 134 -2.96 16.21 14.26
C LYS A 134 -1.63 16.50 13.55
N ALA A 135 -1.26 15.70 12.55
CA ALA A 135 -0.02 15.86 11.82
C ALA A 135 0.03 17.23 11.12
N GLU A 136 1.22 17.83 11.11
CA GLU A 136 1.45 19.16 10.54
C GLU A 136 1.35 19.14 9.02
N GLU A 137 1.89 18.09 8.37
CA GLU A 137 1.77 17.86 6.93
C GLU A 137 0.31 17.80 6.45
N MET A 138 -0.63 17.45 7.32
CA MET A 138 -2.05 17.38 6.98
C MET A 138 -2.74 18.74 6.92
N GLN A 139 -2.12 19.82 7.42
CA GLN A 139 -2.76 21.15 7.42
C GLN A 139 -2.94 21.71 6.01
N GLU A 140 -1.96 21.50 5.14
CA GLU A 140 -2.06 21.89 3.73
C GLU A 140 -3.20 21.14 3.03
N TRP A 141 -3.24 19.81 3.19
CA TRP A 141 -4.30 18.98 2.64
C TRP A 141 -5.69 19.41 3.16
N LYS A 142 -5.85 19.71 4.45
CA LYS A 142 -7.12 20.20 5.02
C LYS A 142 -7.55 21.52 4.39
N GLY A 143 -6.60 22.44 4.17
CA GLY A 143 -6.85 23.69 3.46
C GLY A 143 -7.31 23.46 2.03
N SER A 144 -6.66 22.56 1.31
CA SER A 144 -7.03 22.17 -0.06
C SER A 144 -8.42 21.53 -0.10
N PHE A 145 -8.72 20.58 0.80
CA PHE A 145 -10.04 19.98 0.92
C PHE A 145 -11.12 21.02 1.22
N ALA A 146 -10.86 21.99 2.11
CA ALA A 146 -11.82 23.04 2.43
C ALA A 146 -12.16 23.89 1.20
N ARG A 147 -11.16 24.27 0.39
CA ARG A 147 -11.32 25.13 -0.80
C ARG A 147 -11.84 24.41 -2.05
N ALA A 148 -11.57 23.11 -2.20
CA ALA A 148 -11.96 22.35 -3.39
C ALA A 148 -13.48 22.39 -3.62
N LYS A 149 -13.91 22.54 -4.87
CA LYS A 149 -15.33 22.69 -5.18
C LYS A 149 -16.06 21.37 -4.97
N PRO A 150 -17.29 21.38 -4.39
CA PRO A 150 -18.02 20.13 -4.16
C PRO A 150 -18.30 19.33 -5.44
N GLN A 151 -18.59 20.01 -6.57
CA GLN A 151 -18.79 19.35 -7.87
C GLN A 151 -17.52 18.65 -8.35
N GLU A 152 -16.37 19.35 -8.36
CA GLU A 152 -15.08 18.75 -8.76
C GLU A 152 -14.73 17.51 -7.94
N MET A 153 -15.04 17.51 -6.63
CA MET A 153 -14.86 16.30 -5.80
C MET A 153 -15.79 15.16 -6.20
N PHE A 154 -17.05 15.46 -6.49
CA PHE A 154 -18.03 14.46 -6.93
C PHE A 154 -17.59 13.84 -8.25
N ASP A 155 -17.32 14.68 -9.25
CA ASP A 155 -16.87 14.27 -10.59
C ASP A 155 -15.62 13.39 -10.49
N THR A 156 -14.62 13.79 -9.69
CA THR A 156 -13.40 12.97 -9.51
C THR A 156 -13.69 11.58 -8.95
N PHE A 157 -14.59 11.45 -7.97
CA PHE A 157 -14.94 10.14 -7.42
C PHE A 157 -15.80 9.32 -8.38
N GLU A 158 -16.65 9.97 -9.17
CA GLU A 158 -17.41 9.31 -10.23
C GLU A 158 -16.45 8.71 -11.27
N GLU A 159 -15.53 9.52 -11.81
CA GLU A 159 -14.52 9.08 -12.77
C GLU A 159 -13.66 7.92 -12.23
N VAL A 160 -13.31 7.94 -10.94
CA VAL A 160 -12.59 6.82 -10.28
C VAL A 160 -13.45 5.54 -10.25
N LEU A 161 -14.75 5.64 -10.01
CA LEU A 161 -15.63 4.47 -9.98
C LEU A 161 -15.93 3.95 -11.39
N ASP A 162 -16.12 4.84 -12.35
CA ASP A 162 -16.36 4.51 -13.75
C ASP A 162 -15.12 3.93 -14.42
N PHE A 163 -13.93 4.35 -13.99
CA PHE A 163 -12.69 3.65 -14.30
C PHE A 163 -12.67 2.25 -13.69
N ALA A 164 -12.96 2.10 -12.39
CA ALA A 164 -12.72 0.84 -11.68
C ALA A 164 -13.69 -0.29 -12.06
N ARG A 165 -14.98 -0.01 -12.28
CA ARG A 165 -16.01 -1.05 -12.48
C ARG A 165 -15.77 -1.92 -13.73
N PRO A 166 -15.48 -1.35 -14.92
CA PRO A 166 -15.21 -2.17 -16.11
C PRO A 166 -14.02 -3.12 -15.92
N HIS A 167 -12.98 -2.71 -15.17
CA HIS A 167 -11.85 -3.61 -14.88
C HIS A 167 -12.27 -4.80 -14.01
N VAL A 168 -13.22 -4.63 -13.09
CA VAL A 168 -13.74 -5.73 -12.27
C VAL A 168 -14.58 -6.71 -13.10
N GLU A 169 -15.32 -6.20 -14.08
CA GLU A 169 -16.15 -7.02 -14.96
C GLU A 169 -15.32 -7.78 -16.01
N ALA A 170 -14.19 -7.19 -16.44
CA ALA A 170 -13.32 -7.75 -17.48
C ALA A 170 -12.21 -8.66 -16.95
N PHE A 171 -11.80 -8.52 -15.69
CA PHE A 171 -10.66 -9.25 -15.15
C PHE A 171 -11.02 -10.71 -14.89
N GLU A 172 -10.38 -11.62 -15.62
CA GLU A 172 -10.46 -13.05 -15.34
C GLU A 172 -9.75 -13.33 -14.01
N ASN A 173 -10.47 -13.93 -13.06
CA ASN A 173 -10.04 -14.05 -11.66
C ASN A 173 -8.73 -14.86 -11.45
N ASP A 174 -8.22 -15.57 -12.46
CA ASP A 174 -7.11 -16.53 -12.35
C ASP A 174 -6.05 -16.33 -13.44
N LEU A 175 -5.29 -15.22 -13.40
CA LEU A 175 -4.03 -15.17 -14.14
C LEU A 175 -2.99 -16.03 -13.41
N PRO A 176 -2.53 -17.16 -13.98
CA PRO A 176 -1.51 -17.98 -13.33
C PRO A 176 -0.19 -17.21 -13.24
N GLU A 177 0.60 -17.50 -12.20
CA GLU A 177 1.90 -16.85 -11.95
C GLU A 177 2.80 -16.79 -13.20
N THR A 178 2.82 -17.87 -14.00
CA THR A 178 3.62 -17.99 -15.22
C THR A 178 3.19 -17.08 -16.37
N SER A 179 2.03 -16.44 -16.27
CA SER A 179 1.49 -15.50 -17.26
C SER A 179 1.76 -14.03 -16.91
N LEU A 180 2.37 -13.77 -15.75
CA LEU A 180 2.58 -12.41 -15.27
C LEU A 180 3.75 -11.74 -16.00
N LEU A 181 3.38 -10.89 -16.94
CA LEU A 181 4.29 -9.98 -17.62
C LEU A 181 4.24 -8.61 -16.92
N PRO A 182 5.32 -7.82 -16.96
CA PRO A 182 5.32 -6.46 -16.41
C PRO A 182 4.14 -5.59 -16.88
N ASP A 183 3.65 -5.81 -18.10
CA ASP A 183 2.57 -5.05 -18.71
C ASP A 183 1.17 -5.56 -18.34
N THR A 184 1.03 -6.62 -17.52
CA THR A 184 -0.26 -7.20 -17.12
C THR A 184 -1.23 -6.17 -16.51
N PHE A 185 -0.70 -5.12 -15.88
CA PHE A 185 -1.51 -4.07 -15.26
C PHE A 185 -1.37 -2.71 -15.96
N ALA A 186 -0.88 -2.66 -17.20
CA ALA A 186 -0.55 -1.41 -17.89
C ALA A 186 -1.72 -0.42 -17.98
N GLU A 187 -2.94 -0.90 -18.13
CA GLU A 187 -4.18 -0.10 -18.08
C GLU A 187 -4.36 0.67 -16.76
N LEU A 188 -3.86 0.15 -15.65
CA LEU A 188 -3.91 0.80 -14.34
C LEU A 188 -2.90 1.95 -14.23
N ALA A 189 -2.04 2.19 -15.23
CA ALA A 189 -1.18 3.37 -15.29
C ALA A 189 -2.02 4.66 -15.36
N ALA A 190 -3.21 4.59 -15.96
CA ALA A 190 -4.19 5.67 -15.95
C ALA A 190 -4.49 6.17 -14.53
N PHE A 191 -4.47 5.27 -13.54
CA PHE A 191 -4.66 5.63 -12.14
C PHE A 191 -3.55 6.54 -11.59
N SER A 192 -2.36 6.60 -12.21
CA SER A 192 -1.32 7.58 -11.89
C SER A 192 -1.37 8.80 -12.82
N ASP A 193 -1.66 8.58 -14.10
CA ASP A 193 -1.38 9.55 -15.15
C ASP A 193 -2.59 10.41 -15.55
N GLU A 194 -3.82 9.90 -15.38
CA GLU A 194 -5.03 10.60 -15.84
C GLU A 194 -5.47 11.70 -14.87
N PRO A 195 -5.56 12.98 -15.33
CA PRO A 195 -5.87 14.10 -14.45
C PRO A 195 -7.28 14.07 -13.85
N ASN A 196 -8.28 13.55 -14.57
CA ASN A 196 -9.67 13.43 -14.10
C ASN A 196 -9.84 12.41 -12.96
N LEU A 197 -8.92 11.44 -12.85
CA LEU A 197 -8.88 10.48 -11.74
C LEU A 197 -8.24 11.06 -10.47
N SER A 198 -7.87 12.34 -10.46
CA SER A 198 -7.22 13.00 -9.33
C SER A 198 -7.77 14.40 -9.10
N LEU A 199 -7.74 14.84 -7.85
CA LEU A 199 -7.99 16.24 -7.50
C LEU A 199 -6.76 16.79 -6.80
N PRO A 200 -5.97 17.68 -7.44
CA PRO A 200 -4.69 18.14 -6.90
C PRO A 200 -4.77 18.61 -5.44
N GLY A 201 -3.89 18.05 -4.60
CA GLY A 201 -3.82 18.37 -3.17
C GLY A 201 -4.98 17.83 -2.32
N VAL A 202 -5.94 17.11 -2.90
CA VAL A 202 -7.11 16.58 -2.19
C VAL A 202 -7.30 15.09 -2.40
N ILE A 203 -7.40 14.63 -3.65
CA ILE A 203 -7.61 13.22 -4.03
C ILE A 203 -6.39 12.79 -4.84
N GLY A 204 -5.42 12.18 -4.16
CA GLY A 204 -4.28 11.50 -4.80
C GLY A 204 -4.39 9.98 -4.68
N ALA A 205 -3.35 9.27 -5.15
CA ALA A 205 -3.29 7.80 -5.21
C ALA A 205 -3.76 7.12 -3.92
N GLY A 206 -3.31 7.58 -2.74
CA GLY A 206 -3.68 6.97 -1.47
C GLY A 206 -5.17 7.04 -1.13
N ILE A 207 -5.91 8.07 -1.55
CA ILE A 207 -7.35 8.19 -1.30
C ILE A 207 -8.15 7.37 -2.31
N LYS A 208 -7.86 7.52 -3.61
CA LYS A 208 -8.61 6.83 -4.65
C LYS A 208 -8.39 5.31 -4.63
N SER A 209 -7.15 4.85 -4.45
CA SER A 209 -6.84 3.42 -4.29
C SER A 209 -7.48 2.83 -3.02
N THR A 210 -7.57 3.62 -1.94
CA THR A 210 -8.29 3.21 -0.74
C THR A 210 -9.78 3.00 -1.00
N VAL A 211 -10.44 3.88 -1.76
CA VAL A 211 -11.86 3.72 -2.09
C VAL A 211 -12.09 2.45 -2.90
N VAL A 212 -11.36 2.28 -4.02
CA VAL A 212 -11.58 1.13 -4.91
C VAL A 212 -11.18 -0.20 -4.25
N TYR A 213 -10.17 -0.24 -3.39
CA TYR A 213 -9.83 -1.43 -2.60
C TYR A 213 -10.99 -1.92 -1.72
N TYR A 214 -11.70 -1.03 -1.04
CA TYR A 214 -12.81 -1.47 -0.17
C TYR A 214 -14.06 -1.87 -0.96
N LEU A 215 -14.19 -1.40 -2.19
CA LEU A 215 -15.27 -1.81 -3.09
C LEU A 215 -14.93 -3.13 -3.79
N PHE A 216 -13.67 -3.31 -4.19
CA PHE A 216 -13.20 -4.39 -5.06
C PHE A 216 -11.82 -4.92 -4.58
N PRO A 217 -11.74 -5.56 -3.39
CA PRO A 217 -10.48 -5.99 -2.76
C PRO A 217 -9.74 -7.10 -3.52
N SER A 218 -10.41 -7.80 -4.43
CA SER A 218 -9.78 -8.77 -5.33
C SER A 218 -9.00 -8.11 -6.48
N HIS A 219 -9.30 -6.84 -6.81
CA HIS A 219 -8.83 -6.18 -8.02
C HIS A 219 -7.91 -4.98 -7.76
N PHE A 220 -8.09 -4.27 -6.65
CA PHE A 220 -7.30 -3.07 -6.35
C PHE A 220 -6.65 -3.16 -4.98
N HIS A 221 -5.38 -2.76 -4.91
CA HIS A 221 -4.63 -2.64 -3.67
C HIS A 221 -4.46 -1.17 -3.25
N ARG A 222 -4.21 -0.91 -1.97
CA ARG A 222 -4.11 0.47 -1.45
C ARG A 222 -2.69 0.98 -1.56
N ALA A 223 -2.44 1.97 -2.41
CA ALA A 223 -1.16 2.66 -2.51
C ALA A 223 -1.01 3.68 -1.36
N VAL A 224 -0.77 3.16 -0.15
CA VAL A 224 -0.63 3.94 1.09
C VAL A 224 0.71 3.63 1.76
N ARG A 225 1.08 4.43 2.78
CA ARG A 225 2.36 4.31 3.51
C ARG A 225 2.75 2.87 3.84
N HIS A 226 1.88 2.11 4.50
CA HIS A 226 2.19 0.75 4.94
C HIS A 226 2.40 -0.23 3.78
N SER A 227 1.78 0.01 2.62
CA SER A 227 1.97 -0.87 1.46
C SER A 227 3.34 -0.61 0.82
N LEU A 228 3.65 0.66 0.55
CA LEU A 228 4.93 1.04 -0.07
C LEU A 228 6.11 0.83 0.89
N PHE A 229 5.96 1.15 2.18
CA PHE A 229 7.00 0.82 3.16
C PHE A 229 7.14 -0.69 3.39
N GLY A 230 6.05 -1.45 3.29
CA GLY A 230 6.14 -2.92 3.28
C GLY A 230 7.01 -3.41 2.13
N PHE A 231 6.83 -2.87 0.92
CA PHE A 231 7.70 -3.18 -0.22
C PHE A 231 9.13 -2.66 -0.07
N TYR A 232 9.33 -1.49 0.54
CA TYR A 232 10.66 -0.97 0.89
C TYR A 232 11.46 -1.96 1.75
N PHE A 233 10.83 -2.53 2.78
CA PHE A 233 11.48 -3.53 3.63
C PHE A 233 11.62 -4.91 2.97
N LEU A 234 10.65 -5.32 2.15
CA LEU A 234 10.75 -6.57 1.37
C LEU A 234 11.85 -6.49 0.30
N SER A 235 12.08 -5.33 -0.28
CA SER A 235 13.16 -5.10 -1.24
C SER A 235 14.52 -4.87 -0.58
N ASP A 236 14.65 -5.25 0.70
CA ASP A 236 15.86 -5.08 1.53
C ASP A 236 16.41 -3.64 1.50
N MET A 237 15.51 -2.67 1.30
CA MET A 237 15.82 -1.24 1.23
C MET A 237 16.81 -0.86 0.13
N GLN A 238 17.04 -1.73 -0.87
CA GLN A 238 18.04 -1.53 -1.91
C GLN A 238 17.63 -0.42 -2.87
N ALA A 239 18.61 0.36 -3.35
CA ALA A 239 18.36 1.44 -4.31
C ALA A 239 18.27 0.96 -5.77
N PHE A 240 18.61 -0.29 -6.06
CA PHE A 240 18.58 -0.90 -7.41
C PHE A 240 19.28 -0.07 -8.51
N GLY A 241 20.30 0.70 -8.14
CA GLY A 241 21.04 1.55 -9.07
C GLY A 241 20.24 2.73 -9.63
N LEU A 242 19.13 3.12 -8.98
CA LEU A 242 18.34 4.27 -9.40
C LEU A 242 19.16 5.57 -9.36
N PRO A 243 18.98 6.46 -10.34
CA PRO A 243 19.66 7.75 -10.39
C PRO A 243 19.54 8.60 -9.11
N SER A 244 18.40 8.55 -8.41
CA SER A 244 18.25 9.22 -7.11
C SER A 244 19.13 8.65 -5.98
N GLY A 245 19.65 7.43 -6.14
CA GLY A 245 20.34 6.70 -5.08
C GLY A 245 19.41 6.20 -3.97
N THR A 246 18.09 6.27 -4.16
CA THR A 246 17.07 5.84 -3.18
C THR A 246 16.28 4.64 -3.70
N ASN A 247 15.60 3.93 -2.81
CA ASN A 247 14.67 2.85 -3.17
C ASN A 247 13.38 3.42 -3.76
N GLU A 248 12.81 2.75 -4.77
CA GLU A 248 11.67 3.25 -5.54
C GLU A 248 10.37 3.44 -4.75
N PHE A 249 10.19 2.72 -3.64
CA PHE A 249 8.96 2.77 -2.86
C PHE A 249 8.91 3.94 -1.87
N ILE A 250 10.03 4.64 -1.68
CA ILE A 250 10.15 5.76 -0.75
C ILE A 250 10.52 7.05 -1.47
N MET A 251 10.39 8.16 -0.76
CA MET A 251 10.92 9.43 -1.18
C MET A 251 11.42 10.24 0.01
N ILE A 252 12.37 11.13 -0.24
CA ILE A 252 12.83 12.08 0.76
C ILE A 252 11.88 13.28 0.73
N ASN A 253 11.26 13.58 1.87
CA ASN A 253 10.46 14.78 2.05
C ASN A 253 11.36 15.92 2.54
N ASP A 254 11.70 16.80 1.60
CA ASP A 254 12.56 17.98 1.79
C ASP A 254 11.76 19.28 2.00
N THR A 255 10.43 19.19 2.14
CA THR A 255 9.55 20.36 2.18
C THR A 255 9.44 21.04 3.56
N ASP A 256 10.01 20.44 4.62
CA ASP A 256 9.98 20.99 5.98
C ASP A 256 10.94 22.19 6.12
N LYS A 257 10.38 23.39 5.95
CA LYS A 257 11.10 24.67 6.01
C LYS A 257 11.80 24.96 7.35
N ARG A 258 11.44 24.27 8.45
CA ARG A 258 12.13 24.43 9.74
C ARG A 258 13.60 23.99 9.67
N ARG A 259 13.96 23.22 8.64
CA ARG A 259 15.28 22.63 8.41
C ARG A 259 16.19 23.47 7.52
N GLU A 260 15.64 24.51 6.89
CA GLU A 260 16.44 25.52 6.16
C GLU A 260 17.27 26.39 7.13
N GLN A 261 17.08 26.24 8.45
CA GLN A 261 17.87 26.91 9.48
C GLN A 261 19.20 26.18 9.73
N ARG A 262 20.33 26.90 9.56
CA ARG A 262 21.67 26.39 9.92
C ARG A 262 21.70 25.91 11.38
N GLY A 263 22.13 24.67 11.60
CA GLY A 263 22.22 24.06 12.94
C GLY A 263 21.00 23.21 13.34
N SER A 264 20.08 22.93 12.42
CA SER A 264 18.94 22.03 12.64
C SER A 264 19.40 20.60 12.99
N GLU A 265 18.97 20.07 14.14
CA GLU A 265 19.16 18.67 14.59
C GLU A 265 18.20 17.67 13.90
N TYR A 266 17.38 18.12 12.94
CA TYR A 266 16.32 17.31 12.34
C TYR A 266 16.76 16.60 11.05
N ASN A 267 16.73 15.26 11.05
CA ASN A 267 16.99 14.40 9.88
C ASN A 267 15.88 14.52 8.82
N TYR A 268 16.23 14.49 7.52
CA TYR A 268 15.27 14.39 6.41
C TYR A 268 14.21 13.32 6.67
N LYS A 269 12.92 13.68 6.50
CA LYS A 269 11.84 12.71 6.68
C LYS A 269 11.77 11.85 5.44
N ILE A 270 11.60 10.56 5.63
CA ILE A 270 11.32 9.64 4.54
C ILE A 270 9.81 9.38 4.53
N ASP A 271 9.21 9.48 3.36
CA ASP A 271 7.80 9.25 3.13
C ASP A 271 7.63 8.17 2.06
N GLN A 272 6.42 7.65 1.90
CA GLN A 272 6.13 6.78 0.75
C GLN A 272 6.21 7.58 -0.55
N ASN A 273 6.66 6.94 -1.64
CA ASN A 273 6.68 7.56 -2.95
C ASN A 273 5.24 7.83 -3.45
N TYR A 274 4.79 9.09 -3.33
CA TYR A 274 3.43 9.51 -3.71
C TYR A 274 3.12 9.36 -5.20
N TRP A 275 4.16 9.31 -6.03
CA TRP A 275 4.07 9.26 -7.50
C TRP A 275 4.42 7.88 -8.06
N TYR A 276 4.59 6.89 -7.20
CA TYR A 276 4.92 5.55 -7.63
C TYR A 276 3.86 5.00 -8.61
N PRO A 277 4.25 4.39 -9.74
CA PRO A 277 3.29 4.05 -10.79
C PRO A 277 2.36 2.95 -10.30
N TYR A 278 1.06 3.20 -10.41
CA TYR A 278 0.07 2.35 -9.77
C TYR A 278 -0.03 0.97 -10.44
N ASP A 279 0.16 0.89 -11.76
CA ASP A 279 0.29 -0.37 -12.49
C ASP A 279 1.44 -1.24 -11.98
N LEU A 280 2.62 -0.64 -11.80
CA LEU A 280 3.79 -1.36 -11.29
C LEU A 280 3.60 -1.77 -9.82
N PHE A 281 2.98 -0.92 -9.01
CA PHE A 281 2.56 -1.27 -7.65
C PHE A 281 1.61 -2.48 -7.63
N MET A 282 0.62 -2.49 -8.52
CA MET A 282 -0.34 -3.59 -8.63
C MET A 282 0.34 -4.88 -9.11
N PHE A 283 1.30 -4.79 -10.03
CA PHE A 283 2.13 -5.92 -10.46
C PHE A 283 2.87 -6.58 -9.29
N TYR A 284 3.62 -5.81 -8.50
CA TYR A 284 4.32 -6.36 -7.32
C TYR A 284 3.35 -6.92 -6.28
N SER A 285 2.19 -6.28 -6.09
CA SER A 285 1.16 -6.73 -5.17
C SER A 285 0.53 -8.06 -5.58
N TYR A 286 0.31 -8.25 -6.88
CA TYR A 286 -0.27 -9.47 -7.43
C TYR A 286 0.71 -10.64 -7.34
N TRP A 287 1.98 -10.40 -7.67
CA TRP A 287 3.06 -11.38 -7.45
C TRP A 287 3.17 -11.80 -5.99
N LEU A 288 3.14 -10.82 -5.07
CA LEU A 288 3.20 -11.09 -3.64
C LEU A 288 2.00 -11.94 -3.18
N PHE A 289 0.79 -11.67 -3.68
CA PHE A 289 -0.39 -12.49 -3.36
C PHE A 289 -0.19 -13.96 -3.74
N HIS A 290 0.15 -14.25 -5.01
CA HIS A 290 0.38 -15.63 -5.48
C HIS A 290 1.38 -16.38 -4.61
N LYS A 291 2.44 -15.67 -4.20
CA LYS A 291 3.49 -16.23 -3.36
C LYS A 291 3.05 -16.45 -1.91
N LEU A 292 2.14 -15.63 -1.38
CA LEU A 292 1.52 -15.83 -0.08
C LEU A 292 0.49 -16.95 -0.11
N GLU A 293 -0.26 -17.08 -1.20
CA GLU A 293 -1.26 -18.12 -1.43
C GLU A 293 -0.58 -19.50 -1.45
N CYS A 294 0.39 -19.70 -2.34
CA CYS A 294 1.19 -20.94 -2.42
C CYS A 294 1.80 -21.32 -1.05
N ARG A 295 2.34 -20.34 -0.32
CA ARG A 295 2.94 -20.58 0.99
C ARG A 295 1.91 -20.93 2.06
N SER A 296 0.74 -20.30 2.06
CA SER A 296 -0.34 -20.59 3.00
C SER A 296 -0.98 -21.95 2.73
N GLU A 297 -1.08 -22.33 1.46
CA GLU A 297 -1.58 -23.64 1.03
C GLU A 297 -0.69 -24.79 1.50
N ASN A 298 0.64 -24.60 1.58
CA ASN A 298 1.56 -25.57 2.18
C ASN A 298 1.24 -25.91 3.66
N TYR A 299 0.51 -25.03 4.36
CA TYR A 299 0.00 -25.25 5.71
C TYR A 299 -1.48 -25.66 5.75
N GLY A 300 -2.11 -25.92 4.60
CA GLY A 300 -3.53 -26.25 4.48
C GLY A 300 -4.45 -25.07 4.80
N VAL A 301 -4.00 -23.85 4.50
CA VAL A 301 -4.73 -22.59 4.67
C VAL A 301 -4.90 -21.92 3.31
N PRO A 302 -5.92 -22.29 2.52
CA PRO A 302 -6.21 -21.59 1.27
C PRO A 302 -6.62 -20.14 1.55
N LEU A 303 -6.12 -19.20 0.74
CA LEU A 303 -6.53 -17.81 0.81
C LEU A 303 -7.73 -17.61 -0.11
N ASP A 304 -8.68 -16.79 0.31
CA ASP A 304 -9.86 -16.46 -0.49
C ASP A 304 -9.51 -15.40 -1.57
N PRO A 305 -9.58 -15.72 -2.88
CA PRO A 305 -9.26 -14.78 -3.95
C PRO A 305 -10.11 -13.51 -3.94
N ASP A 306 -11.32 -13.54 -3.37
CA ASP A 306 -12.16 -12.35 -3.23
C ASP A 306 -11.52 -11.29 -2.33
N PHE A 307 -10.60 -11.68 -1.44
CA PHE A 307 -9.88 -10.80 -0.51
C PHE A 307 -8.39 -10.67 -0.86
N ARG A 308 -7.99 -11.00 -2.09
CA ARG A 308 -6.60 -10.98 -2.60
C ARG A 308 -5.73 -9.90 -2.00
N PHE A 309 -6.06 -8.63 -2.25
CA PHE A 309 -5.24 -7.51 -1.85
C PHE A 309 -5.42 -7.12 -0.38
N ALA A 310 -6.44 -7.66 0.30
CA ALA A 310 -6.57 -7.54 1.75
C ALA A 310 -5.58 -8.45 2.48
N TYR A 311 -5.29 -9.64 1.94
CA TYR A 311 -4.19 -10.49 2.44
C TYR A 311 -2.83 -9.84 2.20
N VAL A 312 -2.59 -9.31 1.00
CA VAL A 312 -1.36 -8.56 0.68
C VAL A 312 -1.19 -7.38 1.65
N PHE A 313 -2.24 -6.58 1.87
CA PHE A 313 -2.19 -5.46 2.79
C PHE A 313 -1.87 -5.89 4.23
N THR A 314 -2.49 -6.98 4.68
CA THR A 314 -2.25 -7.56 6.01
C THR A 314 -0.78 -7.96 6.18
N PHE A 315 -0.22 -8.62 5.17
CA PHE A 315 1.18 -9.04 5.21
C PHE A 315 2.15 -7.86 5.19
N LEU A 316 1.95 -6.89 4.28
CA LEU A 316 2.78 -5.68 4.22
C LEU A 316 2.71 -4.85 5.50
N HIS A 317 1.54 -4.80 6.14
CA HIS A 317 1.39 -4.18 7.45
C HIS A 317 2.21 -4.92 8.52
N PHE A 318 2.22 -6.25 8.51
CA PHE A 318 3.07 -7.04 9.41
C PHE A 318 4.55 -6.80 9.16
N VAL A 319 4.98 -6.71 7.90
CA VAL A 319 6.36 -6.35 7.54
C VAL A 319 6.74 -5.00 8.15
N CYS A 320 5.84 -4.01 8.09
CA CYS A 320 6.05 -2.72 8.75
C CYS A 320 6.11 -2.85 10.28
N GLU A 321 5.24 -3.66 10.91
CA GLU A 321 5.26 -3.90 12.36
C GLU A 321 6.58 -4.54 12.83
N CYS A 322 7.18 -5.41 12.01
CA CYS A 322 8.51 -5.98 12.28
C CYS A 322 9.63 -4.94 12.25
N ASN A 323 9.39 -3.77 11.64
CA ASN A 323 10.35 -2.70 11.43
C ASN A 323 9.88 -1.38 12.06
N ASP A 324 9.04 -1.42 13.11
CA ASP A 324 8.43 -0.22 13.70
C ASP A 324 9.48 0.80 14.17
N GLY A 325 10.62 0.34 14.69
CA GLY A 325 11.74 1.22 15.04
C GLY A 325 12.26 2.03 13.84
N SER A 326 12.51 1.37 12.71
CA SER A 326 12.92 2.04 11.47
C SER A 326 11.81 2.97 10.95
N MET A 327 10.55 2.55 11.03
CA MET A 327 9.39 3.38 10.66
C MET A 327 9.33 4.69 11.44
N GLN A 328 9.58 4.63 12.76
CA GLN A 328 9.62 5.80 13.62
C GLN A 328 10.75 6.75 13.24
N VAL A 329 11.97 6.22 13.02
CA VAL A 329 13.13 7.02 12.59
C VAL A 329 12.87 7.68 11.23
N MET A 330 12.36 6.92 10.26
CA MET A 330 12.00 7.42 8.92
C MET A 330 10.96 8.54 8.98
N ALA A 331 9.98 8.43 9.87
CA ALA A 331 8.95 9.46 10.08
C ALA A 331 9.46 10.70 10.85
N GLY A 332 10.73 10.72 11.27
CA GLY A 332 11.34 11.80 12.04
C GLY A 332 11.07 11.74 13.54
N GLY A 333 10.74 10.58 14.07
CA GLY A 333 10.73 10.30 15.51
C GLY A 333 12.15 10.16 16.06
N TYR A 334 12.37 10.60 17.30
CA TYR A 334 13.61 10.33 18.02
C TYR A 334 13.59 8.87 18.46
N GLY A 335 14.48 8.04 17.92
CA GLY A 335 14.76 6.74 18.50
C GLY A 335 15.33 6.98 19.91
N HIS A 336 14.60 6.57 20.94
CA HIS A 336 15.21 6.39 22.25
C HIS A 336 16.01 5.09 22.19
N GLU A 337 17.33 5.22 22.04
CA GLU A 337 18.28 4.17 22.43
C GLU A 337 18.29 3.98 23.95
#